data_AF-A0ABD3DGZ3-F1
#
_entry.id   AF-A0ABD3DGZ3-F1
#
_cell.length_a   1.000
_cell.length_b   1.000
_cell.length_c   1.000
_cell.angle_alpha   90.00
_cell.angle_beta   90.00
_cell.angle_gamma   90.00
#
_symmetry.space_group_name_H-M   'P 1'
#
loop_
_entity.id
_entity.type
_entity.pdbx_description
1 polymer ?
#
loop_
_entity_poly.entity_id
_entity_poly.type
_entity_poly.pdbx_seq_one_letter_code
_entity_poly.pdbx_strand_id
1 'polypeptide(L)'
;MRHFMLSFLDDYCKTHELEYDFLYLPMDFRKKDNLGYAFVNFTTSVAAQKFKDILQGYKWASFYCQGRLFTSKKVCVITWARIQGVTGVKALVERFKNSSFQCDRLDYLPVILDPPRNGCDRVTRIHLPL
;
A
#
# COMPACT_ATOMS: atom_id res chain seq x y z
N MET A 1 -3.32 10.82 -1.15
CA MET A 1 -2.43 9.82 -1.78
C MET A 1 -2.68 8.39 -1.29
N ARG A 2 -2.73 8.10 0.03
CA ARG A 2 -3.10 6.76 0.53
C ARG A 2 -4.38 6.19 -0.08
N HIS A 3 -5.46 6.98 -0.13
CA HIS A 3 -6.71 6.56 -0.76
C HIS A 3 -6.55 6.22 -2.25
N PHE A 4 -5.79 7.02 -3.01
CA PHE A 4 -5.49 6.70 -4.40
C PHE A 4 -4.78 5.35 -4.51
N MET A 5 -3.78 5.10 -3.67
CA MET A 5 -3.06 3.83 -3.67
C MET A 5 -3.95 2.65 -3.29
N LEU A 6 -4.86 2.81 -2.32
CA LEU A 6 -5.85 1.78 -1.96
C LEU A 6 -6.80 1.48 -3.13
N SER A 7 -7.35 2.50 -3.78
CA SER A 7 -8.20 2.31 -4.96
C SER A 7 -7.43 1.65 -6.11
N PHE A 8 -6.20 2.08 -6.36
CA PHE A 8 -5.34 1.45 -7.36
C PHE A 8 -5.11 -0.03 -7.05
N LEU A 9 -4.76 -0.40 -5.81
CA LEU A 9 -4.56 -1.80 -5.43
C LEU A 9 -5.85 -2.60 -5.60
N ASP A 10 -6.99 -2.06 -5.16
CA ASP A 10 -8.29 -2.70 -5.27
C ASP A 10 -8.65 -3.05 -6.72
N ASP A 11 -8.43 -2.13 -7.67
CA ASP A 11 -8.76 -2.36 -9.09
C ASP A 11 -8.00 -3.57 -9.65
N TYR A 12 -6.70 -3.69 -9.33
CA TYR A 12 -5.89 -4.83 -9.73
C TYR A 12 -6.25 -6.11 -8.98
N CYS A 13 -6.50 -6.01 -7.68
CA CYS A 13 -6.86 -7.15 -6.84
C CYS A 13 -8.19 -7.76 -7.26
N LYS A 14 -9.18 -6.93 -7.57
CA LYS A 14 -10.50 -7.35 -8.06
C LYS A 14 -10.40 -8.10 -9.38
N THR A 15 -9.56 -7.61 -10.28
CA THR A 15 -9.40 -8.19 -11.63
C THR A 15 -8.64 -9.52 -11.60
N HIS A 16 -7.78 -9.74 -10.61
CA HIS A 16 -6.85 -10.87 -10.58
C HIS A 16 -7.05 -11.83 -9.40
N GLU A 17 -8.11 -11.64 -8.63
CA GLU A 17 -8.46 -12.43 -7.43
C GLU A 17 -7.32 -12.45 -6.42
N LEU A 18 -6.82 -11.25 -6.07
CA LEU A 18 -5.74 -11.07 -5.10
C LEU A 18 -6.27 -10.40 -3.83
N GLU A 19 -5.58 -10.64 -2.72
CA GLU A 19 -5.91 -10.04 -1.43
C GLU A 19 -4.68 -9.46 -0.75
N TYR A 20 -4.87 -8.31 -0.10
CA TYR A 20 -3.83 -7.63 0.66
C TYR A 20 -4.38 -7.11 1.99
N ASP A 21 -3.55 -7.19 3.03
CA ASP A 21 -3.95 -6.93 4.42
C ASP A 21 -3.13 -5.81 5.09
N PHE A 22 -2.16 -5.25 4.36
CA PHE A 22 -1.33 -4.14 4.84
C PHE A 22 -0.93 -3.19 3.71
N LEU A 23 -0.96 -1.90 4.01
CA LEU A 23 -0.38 -0.85 3.16
C LEU A 23 0.35 0.17 4.03
N TYR A 24 1.56 0.55 3.60
CA TYR A 24 2.25 1.72 4.11
C TYR A 24 2.82 2.55 2.96
N LEU A 25 2.42 3.81 2.88
CA LEU A 25 2.92 4.79 1.92
C LEU A 25 3.63 5.91 2.69
N PRO A 26 4.95 5.84 2.87
CA PRO A 26 5.72 6.89 3.53
C PRO A 26 5.55 8.26 2.87
N MET A 27 5.41 9.28 3.70
CA MET A 27 5.18 10.67 3.28
C MET A 27 6.30 11.58 3.80
N ASP A 28 6.76 12.50 2.95
CA ASP A 28 7.49 13.69 3.39
C ASP A 28 6.50 14.67 4.03
N PHE A 29 6.57 14.83 5.35
CA PHE A 29 5.64 15.66 6.11
C PHE A 29 5.74 17.16 5.77
N ARG A 30 6.92 17.61 5.33
CA ARG A 30 7.15 19.02 4.95
C ARG A 30 6.57 19.30 3.58
N LYS A 31 6.83 18.41 2.61
CA LYS A 31 6.36 18.56 1.23
C LYS A 31 4.93 18.08 1.01
N LYS A 32 4.37 17.33 1.96
CA LYS A 32 3.05 16.68 1.88
C LYS A 32 2.92 15.78 0.65
N ASP A 33 4.02 15.14 0.25
CA ASP A 33 4.08 14.21 -0.87
C ASP A 33 4.69 12.88 -0.43
N ASN A 34 4.43 11.83 -1.20
CA ASN A 34 4.97 10.50 -0.93
C ASN A 34 6.48 10.44 -1.24
N LEU A 35 7.21 9.56 -0.55
CA LEU A 35 8.65 9.37 -0.76
C LEU A 35 8.99 8.56 -2.01
N GLY A 36 7.99 8.16 -2.81
CA GLY A 36 8.18 7.42 -4.07
C GLY A 36 8.22 5.90 -3.94
N TYR A 37 7.89 5.35 -2.78
CA TYR A 37 7.80 3.90 -2.55
C TYR A 37 6.68 3.59 -1.56
N ALA A 38 6.21 2.34 -1.57
CA ALA A 38 5.20 1.83 -0.65
C ALA A 38 5.55 0.39 -0.25
N PHE A 39 5.04 -0.03 0.90
CA PHE A 39 5.02 -1.44 1.32
C PHE A 39 3.60 -1.95 1.26
N VAL A 40 3.43 -3.14 0.67
CA VAL A 40 2.14 -3.84 0.57
C VAL A 40 2.38 -5.27 1.01
N ASN A 41 1.53 -5.79 1.90
CA ASN A 41 1.54 -7.21 2.24
C ASN A 41 0.34 -7.87 1.58
N PHE A 42 0.61 -8.86 0.73
CA PHE A 42 -0.42 -9.73 0.19
C PHE A 42 -0.63 -10.92 1.13
N THR A 43 -1.86 -11.44 1.19
CA THR A 43 -2.21 -12.55 2.10
C THR A 43 -1.50 -13.86 1.74
N THR A 44 -1.03 -14.00 0.50
CA THR A 44 -0.24 -15.15 0.04
C THR A 44 0.99 -14.72 -0.77
N SER A 45 2.05 -15.53 -0.72
CA SER A 45 3.25 -15.30 -1.52
C SER A 45 2.98 -15.40 -3.03
N VAL A 46 2.06 -16.28 -3.43
CA VAL A 46 1.61 -16.44 -4.82
C VAL A 46 0.94 -15.16 -5.31
N ALA A 47 0.07 -14.54 -4.50
CA ALA A 47 -0.56 -13.27 -4.84
C ALA A 47 0.49 -12.14 -4.98
N ALA A 48 1.46 -12.08 -4.06
CA ALA A 48 2.54 -11.10 -4.13
C ALA A 48 3.39 -11.23 -5.41
N GLN A 49 3.73 -12.47 -5.79
CA GLN A 49 4.47 -12.77 -7.02
C GLN A 49 3.64 -12.40 -8.27
N LYS A 50 2.37 -12.82 -8.33
CA LYS A 50 1.47 -12.49 -9.45
C LYS A 50 1.31 -10.98 -9.61
N PHE A 51 1.11 -10.25 -8.51
CA PHE A 51 1.02 -8.79 -8.53
C PHE A 51 2.30 -8.12 -9.04
N LYS A 52 3.46 -8.62 -8.59
CA LYS A 52 4.76 -8.18 -9.09
C LYS A 52 4.86 -8.36 -10.60
N ASP A 53 4.51 -9.54 -11.12
CA ASP A 53 4.61 -9.84 -12.56
C ASP A 53 3.67 -8.96 -13.40
N ILE A 54 2.50 -8.61 -12.86
CA ILE A 54 1.53 -7.72 -13.53
C ILE A 54 2.03 -6.27 -13.59
N LEU A 55 2.58 -5.74 -12.49
CA LEU A 55 2.90 -4.32 -12.36
C LEU A 55 4.37 -3.96 -12.56
N GLN A 56 5.25 -4.94 -12.75
CA GLN A 56 6.65 -4.67 -13.06
C GLN A 56 6.74 -3.84 -14.35
N GLY A 57 7.36 -2.66 -14.29
CA GLY A 57 7.46 -1.77 -15.44
C GLY A 57 6.20 -0.93 -15.72
N TYR A 58 5.20 -0.95 -14.83
CA TYR A 58 3.99 -0.15 -14.98
C TYR A 58 4.30 1.36 -15.03
N LYS A 59 3.77 2.06 -16.03
CA LYS A 59 3.97 3.51 -16.20
C LYS A 59 2.81 4.25 -15.56
N TRP A 60 3.10 5.08 -14.55
CA TRP A 60 2.08 5.87 -13.86
C TRP A 60 1.40 6.90 -14.75
N ALA A 61 2.09 7.36 -15.81
CA ALA A 61 1.56 8.26 -16.85
C ALA A 61 0.71 9.40 -16.26
N SER A 62 -0.57 9.48 -16.60
CA SER A 62 -1.48 10.48 -16.06
C SER A 62 -2.56 9.85 -15.21
N PHE A 63 -2.77 10.34 -13.99
CA PHE A 63 -3.80 9.83 -13.08
C PHE A 63 -4.43 10.96 -12.26
N TYR A 64 -5.70 10.78 -11.88
CA TYR A 64 -6.40 11.71 -11.01
C TYR A 64 -6.25 11.30 -9.55
N CYS A 65 -5.93 12.25 -8.68
CA CYS A 65 -5.96 12.06 -7.23
C CYS A 65 -6.61 13.30 -6.59
N GLN A 66 -7.70 13.09 -5.84
CA GLN A 66 -8.44 14.16 -5.15
C GLN A 66 -8.85 15.31 -6.09
N GLY A 67 -9.38 14.96 -7.27
CA GLY A 67 -9.84 15.94 -8.27
C GLY A 67 -8.72 16.67 -9.02
N ARG A 68 -7.45 16.36 -8.76
CA ARG A 68 -6.30 16.94 -9.47
C ARG A 68 -5.67 15.91 -10.40
N LEU A 69 -5.31 16.35 -11.61
CA LEU A 69 -4.57 15.56 -12.57
C LEU A 69 -3.07 15.61 -12.24
N PHE A 70 -2.44 14.45 -12.14
CA PHE A 70 -1.01 14.28 -11.97
C PHE A 70 -0.42 13.63 -13.21
N THR A 71 0.73 14.15 -13.66
CA THR A 71 1.51 13.55 -14.74
C THR A 71 2.84 13.07 -14.18
N SER A 72 3.12 11.79 -14.34
CA SER A 72 4.29 11.10 -13.80
C SER A 72 5.04 10.38 -14.90
N LYS A 73 6.34 10.65 -14.97
CA LYS A 73 7.29 9.88 -15.81
C LYS A 73 7.82 8.63 -15.08
N LYS A 74 7.39 8.41 -13.84
CA LYS A 74 7.89 7.29 -13.02
C LYS A 74 7.38 5.96 -13.58
N VAL A 75 8.24 4.95 -13.46
CA VAL A 75 7.96 3.56 -13.80
C VAL A 75 8.02 2.74 -12.52
N CYS A 76 7.01 1.90 -12.29
CA CYS A 76 6.91 1.04 -11.13
C CYS A 76 7.97 -0.07 -11.18
N VAL A 77 8.67 -0.25 -10.07
CA VAL A 77 9.59 -1.37 -9.86
C VAL A 77 9.22 -2.01 -8.53
N ILE A 78 8.95 -3.31 -8.56
CA ILE A 78 8.55 -4.06 -7.38
C ILE A 78 9.72 -4.94 -6.95
N THR A 79 10.12 -4.80 -5.69
CA THR A 79 11.19 -5.58 -5.06
C THR A 79 10.67 -6.18 -3.75
N TRP A 80 11.27 -7.28 -3.32
CA TRP A 80 10.93 -7.89 -2.05
C TRP A 80 11.43 -7.01 -0.91
N ALA A 81 10.53 -6.65 0.00
CA ALA A 81 10.91 -5.89 1.18
C ALA A 81 11.89 -6.70 2.05
N ARG A 82 12.90 -6.04 2.63
CA ARG A 82 13.79 -6.67 3.61
C ARG A 82 13.04 -7.21 4.82
N ILE A 83 11.94 -6.55 5.17
CA ILE A 83 11.03 -6.96 6.25
C ILE A 83 9.87 -7.69 5.58
N GLN A 84 9.76 -8.98 5.82
CA GLN A 84 8.68 -9.82 5.30
C GLN A 84 7.68 -10.10 6.43
N GLY A 85 6.38 -10.03 6.14
CA GLY A 85 5.30 -10.40 7.06
C GLY A 85 5.13 -11.91 7.22
N VAL A 86 6.22 -12.67 7.30
CA VAL A 86 6.21 -14.15 7.23
C VAL A 86 5.43 -14.79 8.39
N THR A 87 5.38 -14.13 9.55
CA THR A 87 4.56 -14.51 10.70
C THR A 87 3.25 -13.71 10.79
N GLY A 88 2.81 -13.14 9.67
CA GLY A 88 1.60 -12.32 9.52
C GLY A 88 1.81 -10.83 9.75
N VAL A 89 0.75 -10.05 9.52
CA VAL A 89 0.70 -8.60 9.70
C VAL A 89 1.10 -8.16 11.12
N LYS A 90 0.87 -8.98 12.14
CA LYS A 90 1.20 -8.66 13.54
C LYS A 90 2.69 -8.35 13.75
N ALA A 91 3.60 -9.06 13.09
CA ALA A 91 5.03 -8.79 13.22
C ALA A 91 5.48 -7.51 12.50
N LEU A 92 4.85 -7.18 11.36
CA LEU A 92 5.01 -5.87 10.71
C LEU A 92 4.55 -4.76 11.66
N VAL A 93 3.39 -4.95 12.29
CA VAL A 93 2.78 -4.01 13.22
C VAL A 93 3.67 -3.78 14.43
N GLU A 94 4.09 -4.80 15.17
CA GLU A 94 4.96 -4.65 16.34
C GLU A 94 6.24 -3.86 16.01
N ARG A 95 6.82 -4.09 14.83
CA ARG A 95 8.02 -3.38 14.41
C ARG A 95 7.73 -1.92 14.07
N PHE A 96 6.58 -1.62 13.48
CA PHE A 96 6.16 -0.24 13.23
C PHE A 96 5.73 0.48 14.51
N LYS A 97 5.09 -0.19 15.48
CA LYS A 97 4.79 0.35 16.81
C LYS A 97 6.06 0.83 17.53
N ASN A 98 7.14 0.08 17.39
CA ASN A 98 8.44 0.43 17.97
C ASN A 98 9.23 1.46 17.13
N SER A 99 8.71 1.88 15.98
CA SER A 99 9.34 2.90 15.14
C SER A 99 8.76 4.27 15.47
N SER A 100 9.60 5.25 15.79
CA SER A 100 9.12 6.63 16.01
C SER A 100 8.66 7.24 14.67
N PHE A 101 7.35 7.34 14.47
CA PHE A 101 6.83 8.15 13.38
C PHE A 101 6.84 9.62 13.83
N GLN A 102 7.58 10.47 13.12
CA GLN A 102 7.61 11.91 13.42
C GLN A 102 6.31 12.64 13.00
N CYS A 103 5.18 11.94 12.89
CA CYS A 103 3.96 12.49 12.33
C CYS A 103 2.69 12.02 13.01
N ASP A 104 1.90 13.02 13.44
CA ASP A 104 0.63 12.84 14.12
C ASP A 104 -0.56 12.67 13.15
N ARG A 105 -0.31 12.67 11.82
CA ARG A 105 -1.37 12.46 10.82
C ARG A 105 -1.62 10.97 10.60
N LEU A 106 -2.77 10.51 11.08
CA LEU A 106 -3.27 9.14 10.92
C LEU A 106 -3.26 8.65 9.46
N ASP A 107 -3.49 9.55 8.49
CA ASP A 107 -3.48 9.22 7.06
C ASP A 107 -2.10 8.83 6.50
N TYR A 108 -1.03 9.14 7.23
CA TYR A 108 0.36 8.86 6.83
C TYR A 108 0.95 7.65 7.55
N LEU A 109 0.23 7.11 8.54
CA LEU A 109 0.62 5.89 9.24
C LEU A 109 0.32 4.66 8.38
N PRO A 110 1.02 3.54 8.61
CA PRO A 110 0.65 2.26 8.03
C PRO A 110 -0.80 1.90 8.36
N VAL A 111 -1.43 1.13 7.48
CA VAL A 111 -2.78 0.61 7.70
C VAL A 111 -2.79 -0.91 7.61
N ILE A 112 -3.46 -1.53 8.58
CA ILE A 112 -3.88 -2.92 8.54
C ILE A 112 -5.33 -2.96 8.08
N LEU A 113 -5.63 -3.90 7.21
CA LEU A 113 -6.94 -4.09 6.60
C LEU A 113 -7.50 -5.42 7.11
N ASP A 114 -8.58 -5.32 7.89
CA ASP A 114 -9.27 -6.49 8.44
C ASP A 114 -10.79 -6.36 8.20
N PRO A 115 -11.40 -7.25 7.40
CA PRO A 115 -10.76 -8.32 6.63
C PRO A 115 -9.80 -7.77 5.55
N PRO A 116 -8.91 -8.62 4.97
CA PRO A 116 -8.09 -8.25 3.81
C PRO A 116 -8.93 -7.69 2.67
N ARG A 117 -8.36 -6.77 1.88
CA ARG A 117 -9.03 -6.19 0.72
C ARG A 117 -8.73 -6.98 -0.54
N ASN A 118 -9.78 -7.23 -1.32
CA ASN A 118 -9.75 -7.76 -2.68
C ASN A 118 -10.33 -6.79 -3.73
N GLY A 119 -10.80 -5.60 -3.33
CA GLY A 119 -11.46 -4.63 -4.19
C GLY A 119 -12.96 -4.86 -4.45
N CYS A 120 -13.57 -5.89 -3.85
CA CYS A 120 -15.02 -6.14 -3.91
C CYS A 120 -15.76 -5.57 -2.69
N ASP A 121 -15.11 -5.53 -1.53
CA ASP A 121 -15.77 -5.17 -0.27
C ASP A 121 -15.89 -3.65 -0.07
N ARG A 122 -17.07 -3.21 0.38
CA ARG A 122 -17.37 -1.79 0.64
C ARG A 122 -16.94 -1.31 2.02
N VAL A 123 -16.63 -2.22 2.94
CA VAL A 123 -16.33 -1.91 4.34
C VAL A 123 -15.13 -2.72 4.81
N THR A 124 -14.01 -2.03 5.00
CA THR A 124 -12.82 -2.60 5.65
C THR A 124 -12.54 -1.82 6.92
N ARG A 125 -12.30 -2.50 8.04
CA ARG A 125 -11.82 -1.82 9.24
C ARG A 125 -10.35 -1.51 9.05
N ILE A 126 -10.04 -0.22 9.05
CA ILE A 126 -8.67 0.30 9.02
C ILE A 126 -8.18 0.33 10.46
N HIS A 127 -7.27 -0.58 10.80
CA HIS A 127 -6.56 -0.53 12.08
C HIS A 127 -5.22 0.16 11.85
N LEU A 128 -4.95 1.21 12.63
CA LEU A 128 -3.64 1.85 12.66
C LEU A 128 -2.76 1.08 13.67
N PRO A 129 -1.48 0.82 13.36
CA PRO A 129 -0.57 0.25 14.34
C PRO A 129 -0.38 1.25 15.48
N LEU A 130 -1.06 1.02 16.61
CA LEU A 130 -0.90 1.77 17.86
C LEU A 130 0.42 1.42 18.54
#